data_AF-A0A1B8NY37-F1
#
_entry.id   AF-A0A1B8NY37-F1
#
_cell.length_a   1.000
_cell.length_b   1.000
_cell.length_c   1.000
_cell.angle_alpha   90.00
_cell.angle_beta   90.00
_cell.angle_gamma   90.00
#
_symmetry.space_group_name_H-M   'P 1'
#
loop_
_entity.id
_entity.type
_entity.pdbx_description
1 polymer ?
#
loop_
_entity_poly.entity_id
_entity_poly.type
_entity_poly.pdbx_seq_one_letter_code
_entity_poly.pdbx_strand_id
1 'polypeptide(L)'
;MSDYARDILNHITTYYDRIVYFIGKTLGVVIPDDQAEKMLEEYLAAEGYLYAGATLMNIPWMVAYMAAAKSLLDVRLYDADSKLAHMLTDHVNEIFLNEKRYVKRRPGTDYILLTHTLLEHKRSCPDHTLTESLTWMVTLEKHFKESTVYETHIEFDYDGYQRLLNFKQWNEKKRLLEKARQLVRQ
;
A
#
# COMPACT_ATOMS: atom_id res chain seq x y z
N MET A 1 26.73 4.49 3.14
CA MET A 1 25.48 3.77 3.45
C MET A 1 25.75 2.82 4.61
N SER A 2 24.95 2.85 5.67
CA SER A 2 25.09 1.93 6.80
C SER A 2 24.78 0.49 6.38
N ASP A 3 25.31 -0.50 7.11
CA ASP A 3 25.02 -1.91 6.81
C ASP A 3 23.52 -2.22 6.93
N TYR A 4 22.83 -1.58 7.88
CA TYR A 4 21.38 -1.71 8.05
C TYR A 4 20.57 -1.18 6.86
N ALA A 5 20.92 -0.02 6.32
CA ALA A 5 20.29 0.52 5.12
C ALA A 5 20.49 -0.42 3.92
N ARG A 6 21.68 -1.02 3.81
CA ARG A 6 21.97 -2.02 2.79
C ARG A 6 21.08 -3.25 2.94
N ASP A 7 20.85 -3.72 4.17
CA ASP A 7 19.99 -4.88 4.44
C ASP A 7 18.54 -4.60 4.04
N ILE A 8 18.00 -3.42 4.33
CA ILE A 8 16.67 -3.02 3.89
C ILE A 8 16.56 -3.03 2.36
N LEU A 9 17.52 -2.44 1.66
CA LEU A 9 17.53 -2.40 0.19
C LEU A 9 17.67 -3.80 -0.42
N ASN A 10 18.53 -4.66 0.16
CA ASN A 10 18.65 -6.05 -0.25
C ASN A 10 17.35 -6.82 -0.04
N HIS A 11 16.67 -6.58 1.08
CA HIS A 11 15.39 -7.21 1.39
C HIS A 11 14.29 -6.78 0.40
N ILE A 12 14.22 -5.49 0.09
CA ILE A 12 13.31 -4.96 -0.95
C ILE A 12 13.60 -5.63 -2.29
N THR A 13 14.84 -5.60 -2.78
CA THR A 13 15.18 -6.17 -4.11
C THR A 13 14.97 -7.69 -4.20
N THR A 14 14.93 -8.39 -3.06
CA THR A 14 14.69 -9.83 -2.98
C THR A 14 13.20 -10.16 -2.93
N TYR A 15 12.41 -9.37 -2.20
CA TYR A 15 11.02 -9.71 -1.85
C TYR A 15 9.99 -8.66 -2.29
N TYR A 16 10.32 -7.79 -3.25
CA TYR A 16 9.45 -6.66 -3.59
C TYR A 16 8.04 -7.08 -4.04
N ASP A 17 7.93 -8.17 -4.79
CA ASP A 17 6.63 -8.69 -5.22
C ASP A 17 5.76 -9.18 -4.05
N ARG A 18 6.37 -9.80 -3.04
CA ARG A 18 5.72 -10.18 -1.77
C ARG A 18 5.37 -8.97 -0.94
N ILE A 19 6.23 -7.96 -0.89
CA ILE A 19 5.95 -6.68 -0.22
C ILE A 19 4.69 -6.04 -0.82
N VAL A 20 4.62 -5.90 -2.14
CA VAL A 20 3.47 -5.34 -2.85
C VAL A 20 2.20 -6.16 -2.60
N TYR A 21 2.31 -7.49 -2.68
CA TYR A 21 1.18 -8.36 -2.37
C TYR A 21 0.68 -8.16 -0.93
N PHE A 22 1.60 -8.09 0.04
CA PHE A 22 1.27 -7.93 1.44
C PHE A 22 0.56 -6.60 1.71
N ILE A 23 1.09 -5.49 1.18
CA ILE A 23 0.43 -4.18 1.25
C ILE A 23 -0.99 -4.27 0.67
N GLY A 24 -1.13 -4.88 -0.51
CA GLY A 24 -2.44 -5.07 -1.13
C GLY A 24 -3.40 -5.89 -0.26
N LYS A 25 -2.92 -6.95 0.39
CA LYS A 25 -3.72 -7.74 1.31
C LYS A 25 -4.14 -6.95 2.55
N THR A 26 -3.25 -6.15 3.12
CA THR A 26 -3.53 -5.25 4.25
C THR A 26 -4.61 -4.23 3.89
N LEU A 27 -4.56 -3.67 2.67
CA LEU A 27 -5.50 -2.66 2.20
C LEU A 27 -6.76 -3.26 1.55
N GLY A 28 -6.83 -4.57 1.33
CA GLY A 28 -7.93 -5.19 0.58
C GLY A 28 -7.97 -4.85 -0.91
N VAL A 29 -6.87 -4.34 -1.48
CA VAL A 29 -6.74 -3.93 -2.90
C VAL A 29 -5.66 -4.71 -3.64
N VAL A 30 -5.85 -4.93 -4.94
CA VAL A 30 -4.83 -5.53 -5.80
C VAL A 30 -4.03 -4.40 -6.41
N ILE A 31 -2.84 -4.15 -5.87
CA ILE A 31 -1.96 -3.07 -6.32
C ILE A 31 -1.52 -3.34 -7.77
N PRO A 32 -1.87 -2.45 -8.72
CA PRO A 32 -1.38 -2.51 -10.09
C PRO A 32 0.15 -2.38 -10.15
N ASP A 33 0.80 -3.06 -11.09
CA ASP A 33 2.26 -3.12 -11.15
C ASP A 33 2.90 -1.73 -11.42
N ASP A 34 2.21 -0.83 -12.12
CA ASP A 34 2.63 0.57 -12.33
C ASP A 34 2.55 1.40 -11.04
N GLN A 35 1.51 1.21 -10.23
CA GLN A 35 1.44 1.81 -8.90
C GLN A 35 2.52 1.28 -7.98
N ALA A 36 2.77 -0.04 -8.00
CA ALA A 36 3.85 -0.66 -7.24
C ALA A 36 5.21 -0.05 -7.61
N GLU A 37 5.55 -0.02 -8.90
CA GLU A 37 6.78 0.64 -9.37
C GLU A 37 6.88 2.07 -8.82
N LYS A 38 5.79 2.85 -8.91
CA LYS A 38 5.79 4.22 -8.44
C LYS A 38 5.98 4.36 -6.93
N MET A 39 5.40 3.46 -6.14
CA MET A 39 5.60 3.42 -4.69
C MET A 39 7.07 3.17 -4.33
N LEU A 40 7.77 2.31 -5.08
CA LEU A 40 9.20 2.07 -4.84
C LEU A 40 10.06 3.28 -5.21
N GLU A 41 9.79 3.93 -6.35
CA GLU A 41 10.50 5.15 -6.74
C GLU A 41 10.38 6.23 -5.66
N GLU A 42 9.17 6.45 -5.14
CA GLU A 42 8.91 7.45 -4.11
C GLU A 42 9.56 7.09 -2.77
N TYR A 43 9.50 5.81 -2.38
CA TYR A 43 10.20 5.32 -1.19
C TYR A 43 11.72 5.56 -1.28
N LEU A 44 12.33 5.30 -2.44
CA LEU A 44 13.76 5.53 -2.66
C LEU A 44 14.10 7.02 -2.70
N ALA A 45 13.27 7.83 -3.39
CA ALA A 45 13.45 9.28 -3.47
C ALA A 45 13.33 9.96 -2.09
N ALA A 46 12.50 9.42 -1.20
CA ALA A 46 12.37 9.86 0.18
C ALA A 46 13.47 9.31 1.12
N GLU A 47 14.44 8.57 0.59
CA GLU A 47 15.44 7.82 1.36
C GLU A 47 14.81 6.98 2.47
N GLY A 48 13.66 6.34 2.20
CA GLY A 48 12.87 5.62 3.22
C GLY A 48 13.65 4.49 3.91
N TYR A 49 14.75 4.01 3.31
CA TYR A 49 15.67 3.04 3.90
C TYR A 49 16.55 3.62 5.03
N LEU A 50 16.57 4.95 5.19
CA LEU A 50 17.19 5.68 6.30
C LEU A 50 16.16 6.16 7.34
N TYR A 51 14.88 5.91 7.12
CA TYR A 51 13.84 6.30 8.08
C TYR A 51 14.06 5.61 9.43
N ALA A 52 14.10 6.39 10.52
CA ALA A 52 14.44 5.89 11.84
C ALA A 52 13.48 4.80 12.37
N GLY A 53 12.23 4.81 11.89
CA GLY A 53 11.23 3.78 12.21
C GLY A 53 11.27 2.55 11.30
N ALA A 54 12.11 2.53 10.26
CA ALA A 54 12.12 1.43 9.30
C ALA A 54 12.87 0.20 9.82
N THR A 55 12.26 -0.96 9.65
CA THR A 55 12.82 -2.27 9.96
C THR A 55 12.53 -3.29 8.89
N LEU A 56 13.32 -4.36 8.84
CA LEU A 56 13.05 -5.49 7.94
C LEU A 56 11.66 -6.09 8.19
N MET A 57 11.17 -6.04 9.44
CA MET A 57 9.87 -6.59 9.81
C MET A 57 8.71 -5.69 9.40
N ASN A 58 8.93 -4.36 9.31
CA ASN A 58 7.87 -3.41 8.98
C ASN A 58 7.95 -2.78 7.58
N ILE A 59 8.89 -3.26 6.76
CA ILE A 59 9.19 -2.66 5.46
C ILE A 59 7.97 -2.53 4.52
N PRO A 60 6.97 -3.44 4.49
CA PRO A 60 5.83 -3.24 3.60
C PRO A 60 5.05 -1.97 3.92
N TRP A 61 4.82 -1.73 5.22
CA TRP A 61 4.12 -0.53 5.68
C TRP A 61 4.96 0.72 5.46
N MET A 62 6.28 0.65 5.61
CA MET A 62 7.15 1.80 5.36
C MET A 62 7.20 2.18 3.88
N VAL A 63 7.20 1.19 2.98
CA VAL A 63 7.06 1.44 1.53
C VAL A 63 5.71 2.11 1.23
N ALA A 64 4.62 1.62 1.84
CA ALA A 64 3.30 2.20 1.64
C ALA A 64 3.14 3.60 2.26
N TYR A 65 3.76 3.85 3.41
CA TYR A 65 3.72 5.13 4.14
C TYR A 65 4.48 6.24 3.40
N MET A 66 5.61 5.92 2.76
CA MET A 66 6.40 6.90 2.00
C MET A 66 5.88 7.14 0.58
N ALA A 67 4.92 6.34 0.13
CA ALA A 67 4.31 6.53 -1.17
C ALA A 67 3.38 7.75 -1.16
N ALA A 68 3.40 8.53 -2.23
CA ALA A 68 2.40 9.55 -2.48
C ALA A 68 1.02 8.93 -2.73
N ALA A 69 -0.02 9.75 -2.64
CA ALA A 69 -1.40 9.32 -2.84
C ALA A 69 -1.57 8.52 -4.15
N LYS A 70 -2.23 7.35 -4.07
CA LYS A 70 -2.47 6.45 -5.21
C LYS A 70 -3.93 6.41 -5.57
N SER A 71 -4.22 6.33 -6.86
CA SER A 71 -5.60 6.23 -7.34
C SER A 71 -6.22 4.89 -6.96
N LEU A 72 -7.46 4.91 -6.47
CA LEU A 72 -8.29 3.71 -6.35
C LEU A 72 -9.17 3.46 -7.58
N LEU A 73 -9.25 4.40 -8.53
CA LEU A 73 -9.95 4.15 -9.79
C LEU A 73 -9.21 3.07 -10.59
N ASP A 74 -9.97 2.18 -11.20
CA ASP A 74 -9.46 1.04 -11.97
C ASP A 74 -8.61 0.05 -11.16
N VAL A 75 -8.64 0.14 -9.83
CA VAL A 75 -8.06 -0.84 -8.91
C VAL A 75 -9.10 -1.91 -8.57
N ARG A 76 -8.66 -3.17 -8.51
CA ARG A 76 -9.51 -4.31 -8.15
C ARG A 76 -9.48 -4.54 -6.65
N LEU A 77 -10.64 -4.69 -6.03
CA LEU A 77 -10.74 -5.11 -4.63
C LEU A 77 -10.59 -6.64 -4.51
N TYR A 78 -10.02 -7.10 -3.40
CA TYR A 78 -9.97 -8.54 -3.09
C TYR A 78 -11.33 -9.10 -2.73
N ASP A 79 -12.20 -8.27 -2.15
CA ASP A 79 -13.50 -8.66 -1.63
C ASP A 79 -14.53 -7.55 -1.92
N ALA A 80 -15.67 -7.96 -2.49
CA ALA A 80 -16.78 -7.08 -2.84
C ALA A 80 -17.59 -6.65 -1.62
N ASP A 81 -17.49 -7.38 -0.51
CA ASP A 81 -18.21 -7.14 0.74
C ASP A 81 -17.27 -6.57 1.83
N SER A 82 -16.11 -6.04 1.42
CA SER A 82 -15.19 -5.38 2.35
C SER A 82 -15.75 -4.05 2.85
N LYS A 83 -15.27 -3.59 4.02
CA LYS A 83 -15.62 -2.25 4.55
C LYS A 83 -15.35 -1.13 3.54
N LEU A 84 -14.22 -1.22 2.81
CA LEU A 84 -13.90 -0.27 1.75
C LEU A 84 -14.93 -0.35 0.62
N ALA A 85 -15.31 -1.55 0.19
CA ALA A 85 -16.28 -1.74 -0.88
C ALA A 85 -17.63 -1.10 -0.54
N HIS A 86 -18.19 -1.42 0.63
CA HIS A 86 -19.44 -0.83 1.11
C HIS A 86 -19.36 0.69 1.22
N MET A 87 -18.27 1.22 1.79
CA MET A 87 -18.09 2.67 1.86
C MET A 87 -18.14 3.29 0.46
N LEU A 88 -17.36 2.75 -0.49
CA LEU A 88 -17.31 3.27 -1.84
C LEU A 88 -18.65 3.18 -2.58
N THR A 89 -19.39 2.08 -2.45
CA THR A 89 -20.66 1.90 -3.18
C THR A 89 -21.84 2.61 -2.55
N ASP A 90 -21.84 2.76 -1.23
CA ASP A 90 -23.01 3.22 -0.48
C ASP A 90 -22.91 4.73 -0.18
N HIS A 91 -21.70 5.30 -0.21
CA HIS A 91 -21.46 6.69 0.17
C HIS A 91 -20.79 7.54 -0.92
N VAL A 92 -20.31 6.95 -2.02
CA VAL A 92 -19.74 7.69 -3.16
C VAL A 92 -20.57 7.45 -4.42
N ASN A 93 -21.47 8.39 -4.73
CA ASN A 93 -22.45 8.27 -5.82
C ASN A 93 -21.81 8.03 -7.21
N GLU A 94 -20.63 8.59 -7.43
CA GLU A 94 -19.86 8.48 -8.66
C GLU A 94 -19.18 7.12 -8.83
N ILE A 95 -19.16 6.28 -7.81
CA ILE A 95 -18.44 5.00 -7.83
C ILE A 95 -19.41 3.83 -7.91
N PHE A 96 -18.95 2.78 -8.59
CA PHE A 96 -19.52 1.44 -8.50
C PHE A 96 -18.42 0.38 -8.63
N LEU A 97 -18.69 -0.84 -8.19
CA LEU A 97 -17.87 -1.99 -8.50
C LEU A 97 -18.44 -2.72 -9.72
N ASN A 98 -17.63 -2.99 -10.72
CA ASN A 98 -18.05 -3.88 -11.81
C ASN A 98 -18.05 -5.35 -11.36
N GLU A 99 -18.52 -6.26 -12.22
CA GLU A 99 -18.58 -7.71 -11.93
C GLU A 99 -17.23 -8.33 -11.54
N LYS A 100 -16.13 -7.72 -11.98
CA LYS A 100 -14.76 -8.15 -11.67
C LYS A 100 -14.18 -7.46 -10.43
N ARG A 101 -15.00 -6.69 -9.70
CA ARG A 101 -14.66 -5.93 -8.48
C ARG A 101 -13.66 -4.80 -8.71
N TYR A 102 -13.59 -4.28 -9.93
CA TYR A 102 -12.86 -3.05 -10.17
C TYR A 102 -13.70 -1.86 -9.74
N VAL A 103 -13.07 -0.94 -9.03
CA VAL A 103 -13.63 0.37 -8.71
C VAL A 103 -13.70 1.17 -10.00
N LYS A 104 -14.91 1.55 -10.41
CA LYS A 104 -15.17 2.28 -11.65
C LYS A 104 -15.97 3.54 -11.36
N ARG A 105 -15.70 4.58 -12.14
CA ARG A 105 -16.53 5.77 -12.17
C ARG A 105 -17.80 5.49 -12.99
N ARG A 106 -18.95 5.85 -12.44
CA ARG A 106 -20.26 5.73 -13.06
C ARG A 106 -20.33 6.64 -14.31
N PRO A 107 -20.83 6.13 -15.45
CA PRO A 107 -21.01 6.96 -16.64
C PRO A 107 -21.97 8.14 -16.38
N GLY A 108 -21.67 9.30 -16.96
CA GLY A 108 -22.52 10.49 -16.85
C GLY A 108 -22.41 11.25 -15.53
N THR A 109 -21.53 10.84 -14.60
CA THR A 109 -21.27 11.60 -13.37
C THR A 109 -20.09 12.56 -13.54
N ASP A 110 -19.93 13.44 -12.55
CA ASP A 110 -18.82 14.38 -12.49
C ASP A 110 -17.45 13.68 -12.55
N TYR A 111 -16.44 14.44 -12.97
CA TYR A 111 -15.06 14.01 -12.80
C TYR A 111 -14.69 14.00 -11.32
N ILE A 112 -13.96 12.98 -10.91
CA ILE A 112 -13.50 12.79 -9.53
C ILE A 112 -12.06 12.29 -9.52
N LEU A 113 -11.33 12.62 -8.46
CA LEU A 113 -10.11 11.91 -8.09
C LEU A 113 -10.43 11.12 -6.81
N LEU A 114 -10.30 9.79 -6.89
CA LEU A 114 -10.43 8.92 -5.74
C LEU A 114 -9.05 8.36 -5.42
N THR A 115 -8.45 8.83 -4.34
CA THR A 115 -7.07 8.48 -3.97
C THR A 115 -6.99 7.95 -2.56
N HIS A 116 -5.93 7.20 -2.26
CA HIS A 116 -5.63 6.74 -0.93
C HIS A 116 -4.19 7.01 -0.52
N THR A 117 -3.96 7.21 0.77
CA THR A 117 -2.65 7.45 1.37
C THR A 117 -2.56 6.79 2.74
N LEU A 118 -1.34 6.44 3.18
CA LEU A 118 -1.08 5.96 4.53
C LEU A 118 -0.29 7.03 5.27
N LEU A 119 -0.77 7.40 6.46
CA LEU A 119 -0.25 8.50 7.26
C LEU A 119 -0.05 8.05 8.71
N GLU A 120 0.51 8.96 9.52
CA GLU A 120 0.59 8.81 10.98
C GLU A 120 1.22 7.49 11.46
N HIS A 121 2.47 7.22 11.07
CA HIS A 121 3.20 6.11 11.68
C HIS A 121 3.33 6.29 13.19
N LYS A 122 2.62 5.45 13.95
CA LYS A 122 2.62 5.45 15.41
C LYS A 122 3.34 4.21 15.90
N ARG A 123 4.13 4.40 16.95
CA ARG A 123 4.86 3.34 17.63
C ARG A 123 4.64 3.47 19.13
N SER A 124 4.27 2.37 19.77
CA SER A 124 4.16 2.29 21.23
C SER A 124 4.69 0.95 21.74
N CYS A 125 5.00 0.90 23.03
CA CYS A 125 5.50 -0.31 23.68
C CYS A 125 4.73 -0.57 24.99
N PRO A 126 3.39 -0.74 24.94
CA PRO A 126 2.63 -1.15 26.11
C PRO A 126 3.10 -2.53 26.57
N ASP A 127 3.36 -2.68 27.87
CA ASP A 127 3.72 -3.96 28.50
C ASP A 127 4.87 -4.71 27.79
N HIS A 128 5.91 -3.97 27.38
CA HIS A 128 7.10 -4.49 26.67
C HIS A 128 6.82 -5.12 25.30
N THR A 129 5.62 -4.92 24.74
CA THR A 129 5.26 -5.40 23.40
C THR A 129 5.26 -4.25 22.42
N LEU A 130 6.10 -4.32 21.39
CA LEU A 130 6.12 -3.32 20.33
C LEU A 130 4.83 -3.39 19.51
N THR A 131 4.10 -2.29 19.45
CA THR A 131 2.98 -2.09 18.53
C THR A 131 3.29 -0.93 17.60
N GLU A 132 3.07 -1.15 16.31
CA GLU A 132 3.18 -0.11 15.29
C GLU A 132 1.92 -0.11 14.44
N SER A 133 1.54 1.08 13.97
CA SER A 133 0.36 1.26 13.15
C SER A 133 0.48 2.43 12.19
N LEU A 134 -0.40 2.44 11.19
CA LEU A 134 -0.63 3.53 10.25
C LEU A 134 -2.12 3.86 10.19
N THR A 135 -2.44 5.10 9.84
CA THR A 135 -3.78 5.52 9.46
C THR A 135 -3.90 5.44 7.94
N TRP A 136 -4.86 4.65 7.43
CA TRP A 136 -5.17 4.60 6.01
C TRP A 136 -6.39 5.45 5.70
N MET A 137 -6.21 6.40 4.80
CA MET A 137 -7.21 7.38 4.42
C MET A 137 -7.49 7.30 2.92
N VAL A 138 -8.77 7.37 2.56
CA VAL A 138 -9.24 7.51 1.18
C VAL A 138 -9.92 8.87 1.05
N THR A 139 -9.47 9.65 0.07
CA THR A 139 -9.98 10.97 -0.24
C THR A 139 -10.69 10.97 -1.59
N LEU A 140 -11.76 11.75 -1.66
CA LEU A 140 -12.48 12.08 -2.88
C LEU A 140 -12.29 13.57 -3.15
N GLU A 141 -11.70 13.90 -4.29
CA GLU A 141 -11.69 15.27 -4.82
C GLU A 141 -12.74 15.40 -5.91
N LYS A 142 -13.62 16.39 -5.77
CA LYS A 142 -14.67 16.72 -6.72
C LYS A 142 -14.87 18.23 -6.75
N HIS A 143 -14.89 18.82 -7.94
CA HIS A 143 -15.02 20.28 -8.11
C HIS A 143 -14.01 21.08 -7.26
N PHE A 144 -12.75 20.62 -7.24
CA PHE A 144 -11.66 21.21 -6.43
C PHE A 144 -11.90 21.22 -4.91
N LYS A 145 -12.82 20.37 -4.43
CA LYS A 145 -13.07 20.16 -3.00
C LYS A 145 -12.68 18.74 -2.64
N GLU A 146 -11.80 18.61 -1.65
CA GLU A 146 -11.38 17.33 -1.10
C GLU A 146 -12.20 16.98 0.15
N SER A 147 -12.57 15.72 0.28
CA SER A 147 -13.18 15.16 1.48
C SER A 147 -12.68 13.75 1.75
N THR A 148 -12.46 13.41 3.01
CA THR A 148 -12.19 12.03 3.44
C THR A 148 -13.47 11.22 3.39
N VAL A 149 -13.44 10.09 2.68
CA VAL A 149 -14.59 9.18 2.54
C VAL A 149 -14.40 7.89 3.33
N TYR A 150 -13.15 7.46 3.57
CA TYR A 150 -12.84 6.31 4.41
C TYR A 150 -11.57 6.57 5.21
N GLU A 151 -11.60 6.16 6.48
CA GLU A 151 -10.44 6.20 7.36
C GLU A 151 -10.44 4.96 8.24
N THR A 152 -9.28 4.33 8.38
CA THR A 152 -9.11 3.20 9.30
C THR A 152 -7.69 3.10 9.83
N HIS A 153 -7.54 2.39 10.94
CA HIS A 153 -6.24 2.11 11.53
C HIS A 153 -5.76 0.73 11.10
N ILE A 154 -4.50 0.65 10.68
CA ILE A 154 -3.81 -0.57 10.28
C ILE A 154 -2.76 -0.90 11.33
N GLU A 155 -2.98 -1.97 12.07
CA GLU A 155 -1.96 -2.56 12.93
C GLU A 155 -0.99 -3.43 12.12
N PHE A 156 0.28 -3.42 12.50
CA PHE A 156 1.31 -4.17 11.77
C PHE A 156 1.25 -5.67 12.13
N ASP A 157 0.81 -6.49 11.17
CA ASP A 157 0.86 -7.96 11.23
C ASP A 157 2.25 -8.50 10.87
N TYR A 158 3.22 -8.37 11.78
CA TYR A 158 4.60 -8.83 11.57
C TYR A 158 4.66 -10.32 11.27
N ASP A 159 3.89 -11.12 11.99
CA ASP A 159 3.87 -12.58 11.83
C ASP A 159 3.32 -12.97 10.45
N GLY A 160 2.27 -12.28 9.97
CA GLY A 160 1.73 -12.47 8.63
C GLY A 160 2.76 -12.17 7.56
N TYR A 161 3.51 -11.08 7.71
CA TYR A 161 4.57 -10.75 6.77
C TYR A 161 5.69 -11.79 6.79
N GLN A 162 6.15 -12.21 7.98
CA GLN A 162 7.16 -13.27 8.11
C GLN A 162 6.69 -14.61 7.54
N ARG A 163 5.42 -15.00 7.76
CA ARG A 163 4.83 -16.20 7.14
C ARG A 163 4.85 -16.10 5.63
N LEU A 164 4.52 -14.93 5.05
CA LEU A 164 4.57 -14.71 3.62
C LEU A 164 5.99 -14.83 3.06
N LEU A 165 7.00 -14.28 3.74
CA LEU A 165 8.40 -14.41 3.34
C LEU A 165 8.88 -15.87 3.34
N ASN A 166 8.37 -16.69 4.26
CA ASN A 166 8.70 -18.11 4.35
C ASN A 166 7.83 -19.02 3.46
N PHE A 167 6.85 -18.47 2.75
CA PHE A 167 5.98 -19.24 1.88
C PHE A 167 6.74 -19.79 0.66
N LYS A 168 6.85 -21.12 0.56
CA LYS A 168 7.68 -21.80 -0.45
C LYS A 168 7.06 -21.89 -1.84
N GLN A 169 5.73 -21.90 -1.94
CA GLN A 169 5.01 -22.05 -3.22
C GLN A 169 4.63 -20.69 -3.84
N TRP A 170 5.43 -19.67 -3.57
CA TRP A 170 5.18 -18.32 -4.08
C TRP A 170 5.43 -18.27 -5.58
N ASN A 171 4.45 -17.75 -6.34
CA ASN A 171 4.63 -17.49 -7.75
C ASN A 171 5.25 -16.10 -7.94
N GLU A 172 6.56 -16.07 -8.13
CA GLU A 172 7.33 -14.83 -8.23
C GLU A 172 6.87 -13.95 -9.40
N LYS A 173 6.61 -12.68 -9.11
CA LYS A 173 6.42 -11.67 -10.15
C LYS A 173 7.77 -11.12 -10.60
N LYS A 174 8.46 -11.87 -11.47
CA LYS A 174 9.80 -11.53 -11.98
C LYS A 174 9.95 -10.08 -12.43
N ARG A 175 8.94 -9.53 -13.11
CA ARG A 175 8.91 -8.13 -13.56
C ARG A 175 9.11 -7.13 -12.41
N LEU A 176 8.40 -7.32 -11.29
CA LEU A 176 8.52 -6.42 -10.12
C LEU A 176 9.88 -6.55 -9.45
N LEU A 177 10.41 -7.78 -9.35
CA LEU A 177 11.74 -8.03 -8.78
C LEU A 177 12.85 -7.43 -9.64
N GLU A 178 12.77 -7.58 -10.97
CA GLU A 178 13.70 -6.96 -11.91
C GLU A 178 13.66 -5.45 -11.82
N LYS A 179 12.47 -4.85 -11.78
CA LYS A 179 12.32 -3.40 -11.63
C LYS A 179 12.89 -2.90 -10.30
N ALA A 180 12.64 -3.61 -9.21
CA ALA A 180 13.21 -3.25 -7.90
C ALA A 180 14.74 -3.25 -7.93
N ARG A 181 15.36 -4.27 -8.55
CA ARG A 181 16.81 -4.35 -8.71
C ARG A 181 17.38 -3.24 -9.58
N GLN A 182 16.63 -2.81 -10.61
CA GLN A 182 17.04 -1.69 -11.46
C GLN A 182 17.02 -0.37 -10.69
N LEU A 183 15.92 -0.09 -9.98
CA LEU A 183 15.74 1.17 -9.25
C LEU A 183 16.73 1.34 -8.09
N VAL A 184 17.03 0.27 -7.34
CA VAL A 184 17.95 0.33 -6.18
C VAL A 184 19.43 0.47 -6.59
N ARG A 185 19.77 0.17 -7.85
CA ARG A 185 21.15 0.28 -8.37
C ARG A 185 21.47 1.65 -8.99
N GLN A 186 20.46 2.50 -9.19
CA GLN A 186 20.62 3.86 -9.71
C GLN A 186 21.01 4.81 -8.58
#